data_AF-A0AAW3YN42-F1
#
_entry.id   AF-A0AAW3YN42-F1
#
_cell.length_a   1.000
_cell.length_b   1.000
_cell.length_c   1.000
_cell.angle_alpha   90.00
_cell.angle_beta   90.00
_cell.angle_gamma   90.00
#
_symmetry.space_group_name_H-M   'P 1'
#
loop_
_entity.id
_entity.type
_entity.pdbx_description
1 polymer ?
#
loop_
_entity_poly.entity_id
_entity_poly.type
_entity_poly.pdbx_seq_one_letter_code
_entity_poly.pdbx_strand_id
1 'polypeptide(L)'
;RYGEENFVYASVHVDEKTPHMHVGMVPVNEKQKLSAYSFFKSKSELHDLQDKIYEHVKEKGFDIERGVSSDRKHLSTQRFKAVTLQQEIEKLEQEKKEIDSRLYDLKFSLNQAKSVDEIPVKEKGGFIRSKTVEIDSEDFESIKVLAKSSEVLRSENRRLKNEKIKIEREKDDLYKGQRFLERQVTDLKRENRGLKEANDFLKKTLERVKEMYKEKLPELAGMIGYVKGSILDKMNRKFLKRHFAGDDEVRG
;
A
#
# COMPACT_ATOMS: atom_id res chain seq x y z
N ARG A 1 -13.24 4.34 -28.00
CA ARG A 1 -12.37 5.54 -27.88
C ARG A 1 -10.95 5.29 -28.39
N TYR A 2 -10.30 4.16 -28.05
CA TYR A 2 -8.86 3.99 -28.28
C TYR A 2 -8.47 2.85 -29.24
N GLY A 3 -9.42 2.24 -29.94
CA GLY A 3 -9.18 1.03 -30.74
C GLY A 3 -9.14 -0.22 -29.86
N GLU A 4 -9.82 -1.29 -30.28
CA GLU A 4 -9.84 -2.55 -29.55
C GLU A 4 -8.48 -3.24 -29.62
N GLU A 5 -7.82 -3.14 -30.78
CA GLU A 5 -6.51 -3.68 -31.11
C GLU A 5 -5.39 -3.14 -30.20
N ASN A 6 -5.60 -1.99 -29.55
CA ASN A 6 -4.65 -1.39 -28.64
C ASN A 6 -4.73 -1.98 -27.22
N PHE A 7 -5.74 -2.79 -26.90
CA PHE A 7 -5.85 -3.47 -25.60
C PHE A 7 -5.28 -4.88 -25.67
N VAL A 8 -4.24 -5.15 -24.88
CA VAL A 8 -3.53 -6.43 -24.90
C VAL A 8 -4.09 -7.39 -23.86
N TYR A 9 -4.51 -6.88 -22.70
CA TYR A 9 -5.08 -7.71 -21.64
C TYR A 9 -6.01 -6.92 -20.72
N ALA A 10 -6.90 -7.65 -20.06
CA ALA A 10 -7.68 -7.21 -18.91
C ALA A 10 -7.71 -8.35 -17.88
N SER A 11 -7.04 -8.15 -16.74
CA SER A 11 -6.99 -9.13 -15.64
C SER A 11 -7.81 -8.62 -14.47
N VAL A 12 -8.68 -9.46 -13.91
CA VAL A 12 -9.54 -9.11 -12.77
C VAL A 12 -9.04 -9.86 -11.54
N HIS A 13 -8.71 -9.11 -10.49
CA HIS A 13 -8.29 -9.64 -9.19
C HIS A 13 -9.47 -9.53 -8.22
N VAL A 14 -9.89 -10.68 -7.66
CA VAL A 14 -10.97 -10.80 -6.66
C VAL A 14 -10.49 -11.41 -5.34
N ASP A 15 -9.23 -11.78 -5.29
CA ASP A 15 -8.50 -12.40 -4.18
C ASP A 15 -7.85 -11.38 -3.23
N GLU A 16 -7.90 -10.10 -3.58
CA GLU A 16 -7.42 -8.98 -2.75
C GLU A 16 -8.53 -8.31 -1.93
N LYS A 17 -8.16 -7.35 -1.06
CA LYS A 17 -9.11 -6.65 -0.16
C LYS A 17 -10.24 -5.94 -0.92
N THR A 18 -9.96 -5.41 -2.10
CA THR A 18 -10.93 -4.75 -2.96
C THR A 18 -10.79 -5.30 -4.37
N PRO A 19 -11.84 -5.89 -4.94
CA PRO A 19 -11.81 -6.35 -6.32
C PRO A 19 -11.41 -5.22 -7.27
N HIS A 20 -10.45 -5.46 -8.14
CA HIS A 20 -9.97 -4.47 -9.11
C HIS A 20 -9.49 -5.14 -10.39
N MET A 21 -9.28 -4.33 -11.43
CA MET A 21 -8.91 -4.80 -12.76
C MET A 21 -7.67 -4.07 -13.27
N HIS A 22 -6.72 -4.84 -13.81
CA HIS A 22 -5.57 -4.33 -14.54
C HIS A 22 -5.84 -4.41 -16.04
N VAL A 23 -5.86 -3.26 -16.71
CA VAL A 23 -6.02 -3.18 -18.17
C VAL A 23 -4.72 -2.72 -18.81
N GLY A 24 -4.17 -3.54 -19.70
CA GLY A 24 -2.96 -3.24 -20.45
C GLY A 24 -3.28 -2.71 -21.84
N MET A 25 -2.90 -1.46 -22.11
CA MET A 25 -3.08 -0.82 -23.42
C MET A 25 -1.73 -0.43 -24.02
N VAL A 26 -1.52 -0.76 -25.30
CA VAL A 26 -0.38 -0.36 -26.11
C VAL A 26 -0.83 0.76 -27.05
N PRO A 27 -0.38 2.01 -26.87
CA PRO A 27 -0.93 3.15 -27.60
C PRO A 27 -0.33 3.29 -29.00
N VAL A 28 -0.83 2.54 -29.99
CA VAL A 28 -0.45 2.68 -31.40
C VAL A 28 -1.42 3.63 -32.10
N ASN A 29 -0.91 4.76 -32.58
CA ASN A 29 -1.74 5.75 -33.27
C ASN A 29 -2.05 5.33 -34.73
N GLU A 30 -2.94 6.08 -35.39
CA GLU A 30 -3.36 5.84 -36.78
C GLU A 30 -2.20 5.81 -37.78
N LYS A 31 -1.07 6.45 -37.45
CA LYS A 31 0.17 6.43 -38.27
C LYS A 31 1.07 5.24 -37.95
N GLN A 32 0.56 4.21 -37.27
CA GLN A 32 1.29 3.02 -36.84
C GLN A 32 2.51 3.34 -35.96
N LYS A 33 2.44 4.43 -35.17
CA LYS A 33 3.50 4.82 -34.23
C LYS A 33 3.05 4.61 -32.79
N LEU A 34 3.92 3.99 -32.00
CA LEU A 34 3.76 3.86 -30.56
C LEU A 34 3.93 5.24 -29.90
N SER A 35 2.86 5.80 -29.35
CA SER A 35 2.88 7.13 -28.74
C SER A 35 1.76 7.30 -27.72
N ALA A 36 2.08 7.16 -26.42
CA ALA A 36 1.15 7.49 -25.34
C ALA A 36 0.70 8.95 -25.39
N TYR A 37 1.60 9.85 -25.79
CA TYR A 37 1.29 11.28 -25.94
C TYR A 37 0.18 11.53 -26.96
N SER A 38 0.08 10.72 -28.03
CA SER A 38 -0.98 10.88 -29.02
C SER A 38 -2.38 10.57 -28.47
N PHE A 39 -2.47 9.79 -27.39
CA PHE A 39 -3.70 9.35 -26.72
C PHE A 39 -4.02 10.17 -25.47
N PHE A 40 -2.98 10.66 -24.78
CA PHE A 40 -3.04 11.43 -23.54
C PHE A 40 -2.17 12.69 -23.67
N LYS A 41 -2.59 13.62 -24.53
CA LYS A 41 -1.86 14.85 -24.87
C LYS A 41 -1.82 15.84 -23.73
N SER A 42 -2.87 15.88 -22.92
CA SER A 42 -3.06 16.92 -21.89
C SER A 42 -3.75 16.39 -20.64
N LYS A 43 -3.61 17.15 -19.55
CA LYS A 43 -4.35 16.91 -18.31
C LYS A 43 -5.86 16.92 -18.54
N SER A 44 -6.36 17.74 -19.46
CA SER A 44 -7.78 17.83 -19.81
C SER A 44 -8.31 16.50 -20.37
N GLU A 45 -7.54 15.81 -21.22
CA GLU A 45 -7.95 14.52 -21.78
C GLU A 45 -8.09 13.44 -20.69
N LEU A 46 -7.26 13.48 -19.65
CA LEU A 46 -7.38 12.57 -18.51
C LEU A 46 -8.60 12.89 -17.64
N HIS A 47 -8.96 14.17 -17.50
CA HIS A 47 -10.20 14.57 -16.81
C HIS A 47 -11.44 14.10 -17.58
N ASP A 48 -11.49 14.40 -18.88
CA ASP A 48 -12.57 13.94 -19.77
C ASP A 48 -12.66 12.41 -19.80
N LEU A 49 -11.54 11.68 -19.78
CA LEU A 49 -11.56 10.23 -19.68
C LEU A 49 -12.24 9.75 -18.39
N GLN A 50 -11.92 10.35 -17.24
CA GLN A 50 -12.56 9.99 -15.98
C GLN A 50 -14.07 10.27 -16.01
N ASP A 51 -14.48 11.38 -16.63
CA ASP A 51 -15.90 11.74 -16.78
C ASP A 51 -16.63 10.75 -17.68
N LYS A 52 -16.03 10.39 -18.83
CA LYS A 52 -16.60 9.43 -19.78
C LYS A 52 -16.68 8.01 -19.22
N ILE A 53 -15.68 7.57 -18.44
CA ILE A 53 -15.74 6.28 -17.73
C ILE A 53 -16.89 6.30 -16.72
N TYR A 54 -17.03 7.38 -15.95
CA TYR A 54 -18.13 7.54 -14.99
C TYR A 54 -19.50 7.48 -15.66
N GLU A 55 -19.73 8.27 -16.72
CA GLU A 55 -20.96 8.27 -17.51
C GLU A 55 -21.28 6.88 -18.02
N HIS A 56 -20.31 6.20 -18.65
CA HIS A 56 -20.49 4.87 -19.21
C HIS A 56 -20.86 3.83 -18.16
N VAL A 57 -20.18 3.81 -17.01
CA VAL A 57 -20.44 2.86 -15.93
C VAL A 57 -21.80 3.12 -15.29
N LYS A 58 -22.19 4.39 -15.13
CA LYS A 58 -23.51 4.77 -14.61
C LYS A 58 -24.64 4.39 -15.56
N GLU A 59 -24.47 4.61 -16.87
CA GLU A 59 -25.42 4.17 -17.91
C GLU A 59 -25.64 2.65 -17.92
N LYS A 60 -24.63 1.87 -17.51
CA LYS A 60 -24.74 0.41 -17.34
C LYS A 60 -25.43 0.00 -16.04
N GLY A 61 -25.90 0.94 -15.23
CA GLY A 61 -26.69 0.69 -14.03
C GLY A 61 -25.88 0.51 -12.75
N PHE A 62 -24.59 0.83 -12.75
CA PHE A 62 -23.78 0.79 -11.53
C PHE A 62 -23.93 2.08 -10.73
N ASP A 63 -24.23 1.96 -9.45
CA ASP A 63 -24.35 3.08 -8.52
C ASP A 63 -22.96 3.52 -8.03
N ILE A 64 -22.37 4.47 -8.75
CA ILE A 64 -21.09 5.07 -8.42
C ILE A 64 -21.19 6.59 -8.46
N GLU A 65 -20.26 7.25 -7.78
CA GLU A 65 -20.07 8.70 -7.81
C GLU A 65 -18.78 9.08 -8.53
N ARG A 66 -18.79 10.25 -9.15
CA ARG A 66 -17.62 10.81 -9.83
C ARG A 66 -16.63 11.33 -8.80
N GLY A 67 -15.37 10.88 -8.88
CA GLY A 67 -14.32 11.39 -8.00
C GLY A 67 -14.13 12.91 -8.13
N VAL A 68 -13.93 13.60 -7.02
CA VAL A 68 -13.75 15.06 -7.00
C VAL A 68 -12.31 15.42 -7.34
N SER A 69 -12.12 16.46 -8.18
CA SER A 69 -10.79 17.01 -8.45
C SER A 69 -10.16 17.49 -7.14
N SER A 70 -8.96 17.03 -6.85
CA SER A 70 -8.26 17.35 -5.60
C SER A 70 -6.75 17.38 -5.80
N ASP A 71 -6.03 18.00 -4.87
CA ASP A 71 -4.56 18.01 -4.83
C ASP A 71 -3.96 16.70 -4.29
N ARG A 72 -4.78 15.64 -4.20
CA ARG A 72 -4.35 14.32 -3.74
C ARG A 72 -3.32 13.75 -4.72
N LYS A 73 -2.15 13.40 -4.19
CA LYS A 73 -1.10 12.72 -4.96
C LYS A 73 -1.29 11.21 -4.88
N HIS A 74 -1.08 10.54 -6.01
CA HIS A 74 -1.05 9.08 -6.03
C HIS A 74 0.03 8.57 -5.07
N LEU A 75 -0.36 7.66 -4.18
CA LEU A 75 0.55 6.94 -3.30
C LEU A 75 0.73 5.54 -3.87
N SER A 76 1.97 5.04 -3.87
CA SER A 76 2.19 3.62 -4.13
C SER A 76 1.40 2.78 -3.12
N THR A 77 0.97 1.58 -3.50
CA THR A 77 0.16 0.71 -2.64
C THR A 77 0.79 0.49 -1.27
N GLN A 78 2.12 0.29 -1.23
CA GLN A 78 2.86 0.13 0.03
C GLN A 78 2.81 1.39 0.89
N ARG A 79 2.99 2.58 0.29
CA ARG A 79 2.95 3.85 1.01
C ARG A 79 1.54 4.18 1.49
N PHE A 80 0.53 3.90 0.67
CA PHE A 80 -0.87 4.04 1.07
C PHE A 80 -1.17 3.18 2.30
N LYS A 81 -0.82 1.89 2.27
CA LYS A 81 -0.96 0.99 3.42
C LYS A 81 -0.26 1.52 4.67
N ALA A 82 0.98 2.00 4.55
CA ALA A 82 1.73 2.56 5.67
C ALA A 82 1.06 3.82 6.26
N VAL A 83 0.63 4.76 5.42
CA VAL A 83 -0.05 6.00 5.86
C VAL A 83 -1.38 5.67 6.54
N THR A 84 -2.19 4.79 5.97
CA THR A 84 -3.48 4.40 6.55
C THR A 84 -3.28 3.70 7.91
N LEU A 85 -2.29 2.82 8.02
CA LEU A 85 -1.94 2.19 9.31
C LEU A 85 -1.50 3.22 10.35
N GLN A 86 -0.70 4.20 9.95
CA GLN A 86 -0.23 5.23 10.87
C GLN A 86 -1.37 6.13 11.36
N GLN A 87 -2.30 6.51 10.48
CA GLN A 87 -3.51 7.25 10.85
C GLN A 87 -4.39 6.46 11.83
N GLU A 88 -4.49 5.14 11.64
CA GLU A 88 -5.26 4.27 12.53
C GLU A 88 -4.59 4.14 13.91
N ILE A 89 -3.26 4.04 13.96
CA ILE A 89 -2.51 4.08 15.23
C ILE A 89 -2.74 5.42 15.95
N GLU A 90 -2.62 6.56 15.25
CA GLU A 90 -2.83 7.89 15.84
C GLU A 90 -4.26 8.05 16.40
N LYS A 91 -5.27 7.54 15.69
CA LYS A 91 -6.66 7.54 16.17
C LYS A 91 -6.81 6.72 17.45
N LEU A 92 -6.27 5.50 17.48
CA LEU A 92 -6.31 4.64 18.66
C LEU A 92 -5.55 5.26 19.85
N GLU A 93 -4.47 6.00 19.60
CA GLU A 93 -3.76 6.74 20.65
C GLU A 93 -4.59 7.88 21.25
N GLN A 94 -5.36 8.59 20.43
CA GLN A 94 -6.30 9.61 20.90
C GLN A 94 -7.42 8.99 21.73
N GLU A 95 -8.05 7.92 21.24
CA GLU A 95 -9.10 7.20 21.97
C GLU A 95 -8.58 6.66 23.32
N LYS A 96 -7.37 6.09 23.34
CA LYS A 96 -6.71 5.67 24.58
C LYS A 96 -6.53 6.83 25.56
N LYS A 97 -6.07 8.00 25.08
CA LYS A 97 -5.85 9.18 25.92
C LYS A 97 -7.16 9.67 26.53
N GLU A 98 -8.25 9.65 25.78
CA GLU A 98 -9.58 10.01 26.27
C GLU A 98 -10.08 9.04 27.34
N ILE A 99 -9.92 7.73 27.12
CA ILE A 99 -10.26 6.69 28.10
C ILE A 99 -9.43 6.87 29.38
N ASP A 100 -8.13 7.15 29.26
CA ASP A 100 -7.25 7.37 30.40
C ASP A 100 -7.66 8.61 31.22
N SER A 101 -8.10 9.68 30.55
CA SER A 101 -8.66 10.86 31.22
C SER A 101 -9.95 10.51 31.98
N ARG A 102 -10.89 9.82 31.34
CA ARG A 102 -12.16 9.41 31.97
C ARG A 102 -11.92 8.50 33.18
N LEU A 103 -10.96 7.57 33.08
CA LEU A 103 -10.57 6.70 34.19
C LEU A 103 -9.94 7.49 35.35
N TYR A 104 -9.17 8.53 35.04
CA TYR A 104 -8.59 9.42 36.06
C TYR A 104 -9.69 10.22 36.78
N ASP A 105 -10.59 10.86 36.04
CA ASP A 105 -11.69 11.64 36.60
C ASP A 105 -12.59 10.77 37.47
N LEU A 106 -12.90 9.56 37.01
CA LEU A 106 -13.73 8.64 37.75
C LEU A 106 -13.07 8.15 39.05
N LYS A 107 -11.74 7.92 39.04
CA LYS A 107 -10.98 7.64 40.27
C LYS A 107 -10.96 8.83 41.21
N PHE A 108 -10.84 10.05 40.69
CA PHE A 108 -10.86 11.27 41.48
C PHE A 108 -12.22 11.50 42.14
N SER A 109 -13.33 11.32 41.40
CA SER A 109 -14.70 11.36 41.96
C SER A 109 -14.93 10.29 43.02
N LEU A 110 -14.43 9.07 42.81
CA LEU A 110 -14.49 8.01 43.83
C LEU A 110 -13.70 8.36 45.10
N ASN A 111 -12.56 9.04 44.97
CA ASN A 111 -11.78 9.49 46.12
C ASN A 111 -12.39 10.70 46.84
N GLN A 112 -13.14 11.54 46.13
CA GLN A 112 -13.92 12.65 46.71
C GLN A 112 -15.24 12.22 47.34
N ALA A 113 -15.77 11.02 47.02
CA ALA A 113 -16.92 10.42 47.70
C ALA A 113 -16.61 10.00 49.16
N LYS A 114 -15.74 10.73 49.83
CA LYS A 114 -15.62 10.79 51.29
C LYS A 114 -16.72 11.71 51.82
N SER A 115 -17.91 11.15 52.03
CA SER A 115 -18.92 11.72 52.92
C SER A 115 -19.84 10.61 53.46
N VAL A 116 -19.31 9.41 53.66
CA VAL A 116 -20.01 8.31 54.35
C VAL A 116 -19.57 8.23 55.82
N ASP A 117 -18.34 8.62 56.14
CA ASP A 117 -17.77 8.57 57.49
C ASP A 117 -18.38 9.61 58.46
N GLU A 118 -19.15 10.59 57.95
CA GLU A 118 -19.75 11.68 58.75
C GLU A 118 -21.23 11.43 59.10
N ILE A 119 -21.83 10.33 58.65
CA ILE A 119 -23.25 10.04 58.90
C ILE A 119 -23.41 9.65 60.38
N PRO A 120 -24.19 10.40 61.19
CA PRO A 120 -24.33 10.13 62.61
C PRO A 120 -25.10 8.83 62.84
N VAL A 121 -24.43 7.82 63.39
CA VAL A 121 -25.00 6.49 63.64
C VAL A 121 -25.34 6.33 65.11
N LYS A 122 -26.59 5.98 65.45
CA LYS A 122 -26.98 5.63 66.82
C LYS A 122 -26.96 4.12 67.00
N GLU A 123 -25.99 3.60 67.75
CA GLU A 123 -25.98 2.19 68.17
C GLU A 123 -26.95 1.96 69.33
N LYS A 124 -27.86 0.99 69.19
CA LYS A 124 -28.72 0.50 70.26
C LYS A 124 -28.49 -1.01 70.47
N GLY A 125 -28.55 -1.45 71.73
CA GLY A 125 -28.49 -2.87 72.10
C GLY A 125 -27.12 -3.33 72.59
N GLY A 126 -27.15 -4.24 73.58
CA GLY A 126 -25.99 -4.80 74.28
C GLY A 126 -26.43 -5.79 75.37
N PHE A 127 -25.50 -6.63 75.83
CA PHE A 127 -25.57 -7.73 76.82
C PHE A 127 -26.70 -8.78 76.71
N ILE A 128 -27.91 -8.46 76.22
CA ILE A 128 -29.06 -9.39 76.09
C ILE A 128 -29.81 -9.26 74.73
N ARG A 129 -29.68 -8.16 73.98
CA ARG A 129 -30.30 -7.98 72.63
C ARG A 129 -29.26 -7.75 71.53
N SER A 130 -29.62 -8.11 70.29
CA SER A 130 -28.80 -7.90 69.08
C SER A 130 -28.49 -6.41 68.88
N LYS A 131 -27.23 -6.09 68.57
CA LYS A 131 -26.82 -4.73 68.20
C LYS A 131 -27.52 -4.30 66.91
N THR A 132 -28.18 -3.16 66.97
CA THR A 132 -28.86 -2.54 65.82
C THR A 132 -28.43 -1.09 65.70
N VAL A 133 -28.39 -0.61 64.46
CA VAL A 133 -28.01 0.74 64.09
C VAL A 133 -29.25 1.46 63.58
N GLU A 134 -29.56 2.62 64.16
CA GLU A 134 -30.57 3.56 63.65
C GLU A 134 -29.89 4.66 62.82
N ILE A 135 -30.43 4.91 61.63
CA ILE A 135 -30.00 5.93 60.67
C ILE A 135 -31.26 6.67 60.21
N ASP A 136 -31.15 7.96 59.88
CA ASP A 136 -32.26 8.72 59.31
C ASP A 136 -32.68 8.14 57.95
N SER A 137 -33.97 8.26 57.61
CA SER A 137 -34.50 7.71 56.36
C SER A 137 -33.96 8.42 55.12
N GLU A 138 -33.68 9.73 55.20
CA GLU A 138 -33.09 10.50 54.10
C GLU A 138 -31.62 10.11 53.89
N ASP A 139 -30.88 9.89 54.99
CA ASP A 139 -29.51 9.39 54.97
C ASP A 139 -29.44 7.96 54.39
N PHE A 140 -30.37 7.09 54.80
CA PHE A 140 -30.44 5.72 54.27
C PHE A 140 -30.70 5.67 52.76
N GLU A 141 -31.66 6.44 52.25
CA GLU A 141 -31.90 6.49 50.80
C GLU A 141 -30.73 7.13 50.05
N SER A 142 -30.06 8.12 50.63
CA SER A 142 -28.85 8.72 50.06
C SER A 142 -27.70 7.71 49.95
N ILE A 143 -27.42 6.93 51.01
CA ILE A 143 -26.42 5.85 51.00
C ILE A 143 -26.77 4.81 49.94
N LYS A 144 -28.05 4.42 49.83
CA LYS A 144 -28.52 3.42 48.87
C LYS A 144 -28.36 3.90 47.43
N VAL A 145 -28.64 5.17 47.14
CA VAL A 145 -28.41 5.77 45.82
C VAL A 145 -26.91 5.83 45.51
N LEU A 146 -26.08 6.24 46.47
CA LEU A 146 -24.61 6.26 46.34
C LEU A 146 -24.01 4.87 46.14
N ALA A 147 -24.52 3.85 46.85
CA ALA A 147 -24.09 2.47 46.70
C ALA A 147 -24.41 1.94 45.29
N LYS A 148 -25.63 2.19 44.81
CA LYS A 148 -26.04 1.83 43.44
C LYS A 148 -25.19 2.54 42.39
N SER A 149 -24.97 3.85 42.52
CA SER A 149 -24.14 4.59 41.57
C SER A 149 -22.68 4.15 41.60
N SER A 150 -22.12 3.88 42.78
CA SER A 150 -20.76 3.34 42.95
C SER A 150 -20.60 1.97 42.27
N GLU A 151 -21.61 1.11 42.36
CA GLU A 151 -21.59 -0.19 41.68
C GLU A 151 -21.59 -0.03 40.16
N VAL A 152 -22.43 0.85 39.61
CA VAL A 152 -22.45 1.19 38.18
C VAL A 152 -21.09 1.75 37.73
N LEU A 153 -20.51 2.69 38.48
CA LEU A 153 -19.20 3.27 38.20
C LEU A 153 -18.06 2.25 38.29
N ARG A 154 -18.14 1.28 39.21
CA ARG A 154 -17.20 0.16 39.30
C ARG A 154 -17.32 -0.76 38.10
N SER A 155 -18.54 -1.04 37.64
CA SER A 155 -18.79 -1.85 36.44
C SER A 155 -18.20 -1.17 35.20
N GLU A 156 -18.46 0.13 35.03
CA GLU A 156 -17.95 0.91 33.90
C GLU A 156 -16.42 1.04 33.92
N ASN A 157 -15.81 1.25 35.10
CA ASN A 157 -14.35 1.20 35.26
C ASN A 157 -13.76 -0.15 34.81
N ARG A 158 -14.40 -1.27 35.14
CA ARG A 158 -13.94 -2.60 34.68
C ARG A 158 -14.06 -2.73 33.17
N ARG A 159 -15.17 -2.25 32.59
CA ARG A 159 -15.40 -2.25 31.14
C ARG A 159 -14.31 -1.45 30.41
N LEU A 160 -14.09 -0.20 30.83
CA LEU A 160 -13.06 0.68 30.27
C LEU A 160 -11.66 0.11 30.43
N LYS A 161 -11.35 -0.53 31.57
CA LYS A 161 -10.06 -1.20 31.77
C LYS A 161 -9.86 -2.36 30.79
N ASN A 162 -10.89 -3.16 30.54
CA ASN A 162 -10.83 -4.26 29.56
C ASN A 162 -10.68 -3.73 28.13
N GLU A 163 -11.39 -2.65 27.79
CA GLU A 163 -11.30 -1.98 26.50
C GLU A 163 -9.90 -1.41 26.27
N LYS A 164 -9.31 -0.76 27.29
CA LYS A 164 -7.91 -0.31 27.27
C LYS A 164 -6.94 -1.45 26.98
N ILE A 165 -7.09 -2.60 27.65
CA ILE A 165 -6.21 -3.78 27.43
C ILE A 165 -6.36 -4.30 25.99
N LYS A 166 -7.59 -4.29 25.45
CA LYS A 166 -7.84 -4.72 24.06
C LYS A 166 -7.15 -3.77 23.07
N ILE A 167 -7.32 -2.47 23.23
CA ILE A 167 -6.68 -1.44 22.40
C ILE A 167 -5.15 -1.55 22.49
N GLU A 168 -4.59 -1.77 23.68
CA GLU A 168 -3.14 -1.96 23.84
C GLU A 168 -2.61 -3.17 23.07
N ARG A 169 -3.34 -4.30 23.09
CA ARG A 169 -2.97 -5.49 22.30
C ARG A 169 -3.05 -5.24 20.80
N GLU A 170 -4.14 -4.64 20.33
CA GLU A 170 -4.31 -4.30 18.91
C GLU A 170 -3.20 -3.36 18.43
N LYS A 171 -2.86 -2.35 19.24
CA LYS A 171 -1.76 -1.43 18.96
C LYS A 171 -0.41 -2.16 18.85
N ASP A 172 -0.11 -3.06 19.77
CA ASP A 172 1.14 -3.82 19.76
C ASP A 172 1.26 -4.73 18.52
N ASP A 173 0.15 -5.33 18.10
CA ASP A 173 0.11 -6.17 16.90
C ASP A 173 0.26 -5.34 15.62
N LEU A 174 -0.35 -4.16 15.55
CA LEU A 174 -0.13 -3.21 14.46
C LEU A 174 1.33 -2.77 14.38
N TYR A 175 1.98 -2.46 15.50
CA TYR A 175 3.42 -2.12 15.52
C TYR A 175 4.31 -3.28 15.06
N LYS A 176 3.97 -4.53 15.40
CA LYS A 176 4.68 -5.71 14.87
C LYS A 176 4.52 -5.81 13.35
N GLY A 177 3.29 -5.63 12.85
CA GLY A 177 2.99 -5.61 11.42
C GLY A 177 3.75 -4.51 10.67
N GLN A 178 3.80 -3.30 11.22
CA GLN A 178 4.56 -2.19 10.65
C GLN A 178 6.05 -2.52 10.53
N ARG A 179 6.68 -3.01 11.61
CA ARG A 179 8.10 -3.40 11.58
C ARG A 179 8.38 -4.51 10.57
N PHE A 180 7.45 -5.44 10.40
CA PHE A 180 7.59 -6.51 9.41
C PHE A 180 7.53 -5.96 7.97
N LEU A 181 6.59 -5.05 7.68
CA LEU A 181 6.51 -4.38 6.38
C LEU A 181 7.75 -3.53 6.08
N GLU A 182 8.28 -2.81 7.07
CA GLU A 182 9.51 -2.01 6.92
C GLU A 182 10.73 -2.86 6.56
N ARG A 183 10.83 -4.07 7.15
CA ARG A 183 11.88 -5.04 6.78
C ARG A 183 11.73 -5.50 5.34
N GLN A 184 10.53 -5.94 4.94
CA GLN A 184 10.27 -6.36 3.56
C GLN A 184 10.58 -5.25 2.54
N VAL A 185 10.20 -4.01 2.83
CA VAL A 185 10.52 -2.86 1.97
C VAL A 185 12.04 -2.66 1.86
N THR A 186 12.77 -2.85 2.95
CA THR A 186 14.23 -2.74 2.95
C THR A 186 14.89 -3.84 2.12
N ASP A 187 14.40 -5.08 2.25
CA ASP A 187 14.90 -6.22 1.49
C ASP A 187 14.62 -6.07 0.00
N LEU A 188 13.39 -5.71 -0.38
CA LEU A 188 13.01 -5.43 -1.77
C LEU A 188 13.82 -4.26 -2.38
N LYS A 189 14.17 -3.24 -1.59
CA LYS A 189 15.04 -2.15 -2.06
C LYS A 189 16.46 -2.64 -2.33
N ARG A 190 16.97 -3.57 -1.51
CA ARG A 190 18.29 -4.18 -1.69
C ARG A 190 18.32 -5.06 -2.94
N GLU A 191 17.31 -5.91 -3.10
CA GLU A 191 17.17 -6.77 -4.28
C GLU A 191 17.06 -5.95 -5.56
N ASN A 192 16.21 -4.93 -5.58
CA ASN A 192 16.10 -4.02 -6.74
C ASN A 192 17.41 -3.32 -7.09
N ARG A 193 18.22 -2.95 -6.08
CA ARG A 193 19.55 -2.37 -6.32
C ARG A 193 20.46 -3.40 -7.00
N GLY A 194 20.48 -4.63 -6.50
CA GLY A 194 21.26 -5.73 -7.11
C GLY A 194 20.82 -6.04 -8.54
N LEU A 195 19.51 -6.11 -8.80
CA LEU A 195 18.96 -6.31 -10.15
C LEU A 195 19.33 -5.16 -11.10
N LYS A 196 19.37 -3.92 -10.60
CA LYS A 196 19.77 -2.76 -11.39
C LYS A 196 21.25 -2.83 -11.77
N GLU A 197 22.11 -3.18 -10.82
CA GLU A 197 23.55 -3.37 -11.06
C GLU A 197 23.80 -4.50 -12.06
N ALA A 198 23.11 -5.65 -11.91
CA ALA A 198 23.19 -6.76 -12.85
C ALA A 198 22.74 -6.36 -14.26
N ASN A 199 21.63 -5.63 -14.38
CA ASN A 199 21.16 -5.12 -15.67
C ASN A 199 22.15 -4.15 -16.31
N ASP A 200 22.75 -3.25 -15.54
CA ASP A 200 23.75 -2.31 -16.06
C ASP A 200 25.02 -3.05 -16.53
N PHE A 201 25.44 -4.09 -15.81
CA PHE A 201 26.53 -4.98 -16.25
C PHE A 201 26.19 -5.71 -17.56
N LEU A 202 24.99 -6.31 -17.65
CA LEU A 202 24.56 -7.03 -18.84
C LEU A 202 24.46 -6.09 -20.05
N LYS A 203 23.96 -4.86 -19.89
CA LYS A 203 23.92 -3.85 -20.96
C LYS A 203 25.32 -3.52 -21.47
N LYS A 204 26.28 -3.26 -20.57
CA LYS A 204 27.67 -2.98 -20.96
C LYS A 204 28.31 -4.16 -21.69
N THR A 205 28.08 -5.37 -21.20
CA THR A 205 28.56 -6.60 -21.85
C THR A 205 27.97 -6.76 -23.24
N LEU A 206 26.66 -6.52 -23.40
CA LEU A 206 25.98 -6.61 -24.68
C LEU A 206 26.54 -5.60 -25.69
N GLU A 207 26.76 -4.34 -25.28
CA GLU A 207 27.36 -3.34 -26.16
C GLU A 207 28.78 -3.72 -26.60
N ARG A 208 29.60 -4.23 -25.68
CA ARG A 208 30.95 -4.72 -26.02
C ARG A 208 30.90 -5.89 -27.00
N VAL A 209 29.97 -6.82 -26.82
CA VAL A 209 29.77 -7.94 -27.76
C VAL A 209 29.36 -7.42 -29.13
N LYS A 210 28.43 -6.46 -29.21
CA LYS A 210 28.03 -5.83 -30.49
C LYS A 210 29.21 -5.16 -31.19
N GLU A 211 30.05 -4.42 -30.46
CA GLU A 211 31.25 -3.79 -31.00
C GLU A 211 32.22 -4.84 -31.55
N MET A 212 32.51 -5.89 -30.78
CA MET A 212 33.35 -7.00 -31.25
C MET A 212 32.83 -7.63 -32.54
N TYR A 213 31.52 -7.90 -32.62
CA TYR A 213 30.92 -8.44 -33.84
C TYR A 213 31.09 -7.46 -35.01
N LYS A 214 30.86 -6.17 -34.79
CA LYS A 214 31.00 -5.13 -35.82
C LYS A 214 32.44 -5.03 -36.34
N GLU A 215 33.44 -5.22 -35.48
CA GLU A 215 34.86 -5.22 -35.86
C GLU A 215 35.28 -6.50 -36.58
N LYS A 216 34.83 -7.67 -36.10
CA LYS A 216 35.30 -8.98 -36.59
C LYS A 216 34.59 -9.46 -37.85
N LEU A 217 33.34 -9.06 -38.07
CA LEU A 217 32.57 -9.46 -39.27
C LEU A 217 33.25 -9.04 -40.58
N PRO A 218 33.68 -7.77 -40.75
CA PRO A 218 34.37 -7.35 -41.96
C PRO A 218 35.72 -8.08 -42.17
N GLU A 219 36.47 -8.32 -41.10
CA GLU A 219 37.74 -9.05 -41.15
C GLU A 219 37.53 -10.49 -41.65
N LEU A 220 36.54 -11.19 -41.10
CA LEU A 220 36.19 -12.55 -41.52
C LEU A 220 35.67 -12.58 -42.96
N ALA A 221 34.85 -11.61 -43.34
CA ALA A 221 34.37 -11.47 -44.72
C ALA A 221 35.55 -11.28 -45.69
N GLY A 222 36.52 -10.42 -45.35
CA GLY A 222 37.73 -10.25 -46.14
C GLY A 222 38.53 -11.54 -46.30
N MET A 223 38.71 -12.32 -45.23
CA MET A 223 39.38 -13.63 -45.31
C MET A 223 38.64 -14.62 -46.23
N ILE A 224 37.31 -14.67 -46.16
CA ILE A 224 36.49 -15.51 -47.05
C ILE A 224 36.64 -15.04 -48.50
N GLY A 225 36.66 -13.73 -48.71
CA GLY A 225 36.96 -13.07 -49.98
C GLY A 225 38.27 -13.56 -50.60
N TYR A 226 39.36 -13.43 -49.85
CA TYR A 226 40.69 -13.88 -50.25
C TYR A 226 40.72 -15.37 -50.66
N VAL A 227 40.09 -16.25 -49.86
CA VAL A 227 40.03 -17.69 -50.15
C VAL A 227 39.23 -17.95 -51.42
N LYS A 228 38.04 -17.34 -51.58
CA LYS A 228 37.22 -17.48 -52.79
C LYS A 228 37.98 -16.99 -54.02
N GLY A 229 38.68 -15.87 -53.89
CA GLY A 229 39.52 -15.32 -54.95
C GLY A 229 40.65 -16.26 -55.37
N SER A 230 41.36 -16.81 -54.39
CA SER A 230 42.43 -17.80 -54.61
C SER A 230 41.92 -19.06 -55.31
N ILE A 231 40.70 -19.51 -55.01
CA ILE A 231 40.06 -20.64 -55.68
C ILE A 231 39.68 -20.28 -57.13
N LEU A 232 39.07 -19.11 -57.36
CA LEU A 232 38.68 -18.66 -58.70
C LEU A 232 39.88 -18.54 -59.64
N ASP A 233 41.01 -18.03 -59.14
CA ASP A 233 42.27 -17.91 -59.87
C ASP A 233 42.81 -19.31 -60.27
N LYS A 234 42.85 -20.26 -59.33
CA LYS A 234 43.20 -21.67 -59.61
C LYS A 234 42.30 -22.34 -60.63
N MET A 235 41.03 -21.91 -60.73
CA MET A 235 40.06 -22.41 -61.71
C MET A 235 40.10 -21.64 -63.04
N ASN A 236 40.99 -20.65 -63.19
CA ASN A 236 41.09 -19.76 -64.34
C ASN A 236 39.76 -19.05 -64.68
N ARG A 237 39.00 -18.66 -63.64
CA ARG A 237 37.71 -17.96 -63.76
C ARG A 237 37.86 -16.48 -63.47
N LYS A 238 37.13 -15.64 -64.21
CA LYS A 238 37.09 -14.19 -63.95
C LYS A 238 36.47 -13.89 -62.57
N PHE A 239 37.08 -12.91 -61.90
CA PHE A 239 36.55 -12.32 -60.67
C PHE A 239 35.34 -11.45 -61.00
N LEU A 240 34.16 -11.87 -60.54
CA LEU A 240 32.90 -11.15 -60.74
C LEU A 240 32.27 -10.93 -59.37
N LYS A 241 31.66 -9.75 -59.15
CA LYS A 241 31.02 -9.40 -57.88
C LYS A 241 29.99 -10.44 -57.40
N ARG A 242 29.31 -11.12 -58.33
CA ARG A 242 28.35 -12.21 -58.01
C ARG A 242 28.95 -13.44 -57.32
N HIS A 243 30.27 -13.59 -57.31
CA HIS A 243 30.95 -14.70 -56.61
C HIS A 243 31.18 -14.41 -55.12
N PHE A 244 30.92 -13.17 -54.69
CA PHE A 244 31.15 -12.68 -53.33
C PHE A 244 29.82 -12.24 -52.70
N ALA A 245 29.68 -12.41 -51.38
CA ALA A 245 28.42 -12.14 -50.68
C ALA A 245 28.19 -10.65 -50.39
N GLY A 246 29.23 -9.83 -50.43
CA GLY A 246 29.16 -8.40 -50.16
C GLY A 246 30.48 -7.69 -50.42
N ASP A 247 30.49 -6.37 -50.29
CA ASP A 247 31.65 -5.54 -50.61
C ASP A 247 32.88 -5.83 -49.73
N ASP A 248 32.69 -6.25 -48.48
CA ASP A 248 33.80 -6.61 -47.59
C ASP A 248 34.54 -7.88 -48.04
N GLU A 249 33.84 -8.87 -48.62
CA GLU A 249 34.48 -10.04 -49.25
C GLU A 249 35.15 -9.69 -50.60
N VAL A 250 34.70 -8.64 -51.30
CA VAL A 250 35.31 -8.20 -52.56
C VAL A 250 36.63 -7.47 -52.33
N ARG A 251 36.77 -6.80 -51.17
CA ARG A 251 37.95 -6.00 -50.83
C ARG A 251 39.10 -6.80 -50.23
N GLY A 252 38.82 -7.94 -49.59
CA GLY A 252 39.84 -8.84 -49.03
C GLY A 252 40.44 -9.78 -50.06
#